data_AF-A0A6M2AFX0-F1
#
_entry.id   AF-A0A6M2AFX0-F1
#
_cell.length_a   1.000
_cell.length_b   1.000
_cell.length_c   1.000
_cell.angle_alpha   90.00
_cell.angle_beta   90.00
_cell.angle_gamma   90.00
#
_symmetry.space_group_name_H-M   'P 1'
#
loop_
_entity.id
_entity.type
_entity.pdbx_description
1 polymer ?
#
loop_
_entity_poly.entity_id
_entity_poly.type
_entity_poly.pdbx_seq_one_letter_code
_entity_poly.pdbx_strand_id
1 'polypeptide(L)'
;MNACAGFILITVLFVSISNGMHFSIYQMIMWIFLATLAAVGNAGVPMGCYFLTSAFLSSMNVPLYLLGLILPIYTIIDMLESALNVWSNSCICTVIDKETKEIPSKVIEAEN
;
A
#
# COMPACT_ATOMS: atom_id res chain seq x y z
N MET A 1 1.38 3.98 3.93
CA MET A 1 1.93 2.63 3.60
C MET A 1 1.91 2.43 2.09
N ASN A 2 2.83 3.07 1.39
CA ASN A 2 2.96 3.04 -0.06
C ASN A 2 3.33 1.64 -0.57
N ALA A 3 4.23 0.93 0.12
CA ALA A 3 4.61 -0.43 -0.28
C ALA A 3 3.42 -1.41 -0.19
N CYS A 4 2.61 -1.32 0.86
CA CYS A 4 1.41 -2.14 1.07
C CYS A 4 0.35 -1.94 -0.02
N ALA A 5 0.11 -0.69 -0.43
CA ALA A 5 -0.80 -0.38 -1.53
C ALA A 5 -0.33 -1.03 -2.84
N GLY A 6 0.98 -0.99 -3.12
CA GLY A 6 1.58 -1.67 -4.25
C GLY A 6 1.39 -3.19 -4.20
N PHE A 7 1.65 -3.80 -3.05
CA PHE A 7 1.49 -5.24 -2.86
C PHE A 7 0.03 -5.70 -3.11
N ILE A 8 -0.95 -5.01 -2.52
CA ILE A 8 -2.38 -5.32 -2.69
C ILE A 8 -2.76 -5.22 -4.17
N LEU A 9 -2.40 -4.12 -4.83
CA LEU A 9 -2.74 -3.90 -6.24
C LEU A 9 -2.15 -4.99 -7.15
N ILE A 10 -0.84 -5.23 -7.04
CA ILE A 10 -0.13 -6.17 -7.89
C ILE A 10 -0.66 -7.58 -7.68
N THR A 11 -0.81 -8.00 -6.42
CA THR A 11 -1.22 -9.36 -6.10
C THR A 11 -2.67 -9.63 -6.48
N VAL A 12 -3.58 -8.68 -6.23
CA VAL A 12 -4.99 -8.81 -6.65
C VAL A 12 -5.09 -8.95 -8.17
N LEU A 13 -4.42 -8.08 -8.92
CA LEU A 13 -4.46 -8.13 -10.39
C LEU A 13 -3.80 -9.41 -10.91
N PHE A 14 -2.64 -9.80 -10.37
CA PHE A 14 -1.94 -11.02 -10.77
C PHE A 14 -2.79 -12.27 -10.56
N VAL A 15 -3.32 -12.47 -9.35
CA VAL A 15 -4.11 -13.66 -9.02
C VAL A 15 -5.41 -13.67 -9.83
N SER A 16 -6.08 -12.53 -9.97
CA SER A 16 -7.35 -12.45 -10.70
C SER A 16 -7.17 -12.70 -12.20
N ILE A 17 -6.16 -12.09 -12.83
CA ILE A 17 -5.87 -12.31 -14.26
C ILE A 17 -5.43 -13.76 -14.51
N SER A 18 -4.62 -14.34 -13.61
CA SER A 18 -4.22 -15.75 -13.70
C SER A 18 -5.41 -16.72 -13.57
N ASN A 19 -6.52 -16.30 -12.97
CA ASN A 19 -7.77 -17.07 -12.88
C ASN A 19 -8.75 -16.75 -14.03
N GLY A 20 -8.31 -16.03 -15.07
CA GLY A 20 -9.12 -15.73 -16.25
C GLY A 20 -10.02 -14.50 -16.12
N MET A 21 -9.85 -13.67 -15.08
CA MET A 21 -10.55 -12.38 -15.01
C MET A 21 -9.91 -11.36 -15.94
N HIS A 22 -10.76 -10.63 -16.66
CA HIS A 22 -10.32 -9.52 -17.51
C HIS A 22 -10.62 -8.19 -16.83
N PHE A 23 -9.59 -7.35 -16.71
CA PHE A 23 -9.74 -5.98 -16.22
C PHE A 23 -9.64 -5.00 -17.37
N SER A 24 -10.64 -4.12 -17.49
CA SER A 24 -10.56 -2.93 -18.33
C SER A 24 -9.55 -1.92 -17.78
N ILE A 25 -9.02 -1.05 -18.65
CA ILE A 25 -8.12 0.04 -18.25
C ILE A 25 -8.74 0.91 -17.13
N TYR A 26 -10.06 1.14 -17.19
CA TYR A 26 -10.79 1.90 -16.17
C TYR A 26 -10.84 1.17 -14.84
N GLN A 27 -10.98 -0.15 -14.85
CA GLN A 27 -10.98 -0.97 -13.64
C GLN A 27 -9.58 -1.01 -13.02
N MET A 28 -8.52 -1.09 -13.83
CA MET A 28 -7.15 -1.02 -13.34
C MET A 28 -6.87 0.32 -12.63
N ILE A 29 -7.33 1.43 -13.20
CA ILE A 29 -7.21 2.75 -12.56
C ILE A 29 -8.01 2.79 -11.25
N MET A 30 -9.25 2.29 -11.24
CA MET A 30 -10.05 2.19 -10.01
C MET A 30 -9.35 1.38 -8.92
N TRP A 31 -8.66 0.30 -9.30
CA TRP A 31 -7.90 -0.53 -8.37
C TRP A 31 -6.73 0.20 -7.71
N ILE A 32 -6.10 1.17 -8.38
CA ILE A 32 -5.06 2.02 -7.77
C ILE A 32 -5.64 2.78 -6.56
N PHE A 33 -6.81 3.38 -6.73
CA PHE A 33 -7.49 4.10 -5.65
C PHE A 33 -7.95 3.15 -4.54
N LEU A 34 -8.56 2.02 -4.89
CA LEU A 34 -9.00 1.01 -3.93
C LEU A 34 -7.84 0.47 -3.08
N ALA A 35 -6.72 0.11 -3.71
CA ALA A 35 -5.54 -0.40 -3.01
C ALA A 35 -4.91 0.65 -2.10
N THR A 36 -4.89 1.92 -2.54
CA THR A 36 -4.38 3.03 -1.73
C THR A 36 -5.25 3.26 -0.49
N LEU A 37 -6.57 3.28 -0.66
CA LEU A 37 -7.52 3.42 0.46
C LEU A 37 -7.42 2.24 1.43
N ALA A 38 -7.32 1.01 0.91
CA ALA A 38 -7.17 -0.19 1.73
C ALA A 38 -5.89 -0.16 2.57
N ALA A 39 -4.77 0.32 1.99
CA ALA A 39 -3.49 0.38 2.69
C ALA A 39 -3.47 1.35 3.89
N VAL A 40 -4.33 2.38 3.90
CA VAL A 40 -4.47 3.28 5.06
C VAL A 40 -5.06 2.54 6.27
N GLY A 41 -5.96 1.59 6.04
CA GLY A 41 -6.63 0.83 7.11
C GLY A 41 -5.77 -0.20 7.81
N ASN A 42 -4.52 -0.41 7.39
CA ASN A 42 -3.70 -1.56 7.79
C ASN A 42 -2.68 -1.30 8.93
N ALA A 43 -2.79 -0.20 9.67
CA ALA A 43 -1.76 0.19 10.65
C ALA A 43 -1.63 -0.76 11.87
N GLY A 44 -2.64 -1.60 12.16
CA GLY A 44 -2.71 -2.39 13.39
C GLY A 44 -2.57 -3.90 13.24
N VAL A 45 -2.41 -4.42 12.01
CA VAL A 45 -2.51 -5.87 11.75
C VAL A 45 -1.17 -6.43 11.25
N PRO A 46 -0.56 -7.42 11.93
CA PRO A 46 0.63 -8.10 11.42
C PRO A 46 0.30 -8.83 10.12
N MET A 47 1.21 -8.79 9.13
CA MET A 47 0.98 -9.33 7.78
C MET A 47 -0.29 -8.81 7.09
N GLY A 48 -0.76 -7.62 7.45
CA GLY A 48 -2.10 -7.20 7.07
C GLY A 48 -2.31 -6.92 5.58
N CYS A 49 -1.26 -6.67 4.79
CA CYS A 49 -1.40 -6.45 3.34
C CYS A 49 -1.77 -7.76 2.62
N TYR A 50 -1.21 -8.89 3.07
CA TYR A 50 -1.64 -10.22 2.64
C TYR A 50 -3.07 -10.53 3.06
N PHE A 51 -3.44 -10.21 4.31
CA PHE A 51 -4.80 -10.41 4.78
C PHE A 51 -5.83 -9.61 3.97
N LEU A 52 -5.59 -8.32 3.73
CA LEU A 52 -6.46 -7.48 2.93
C LEU A 52 -6.56 -7.97 1.48
N THR A 53 -5.45 -8.38 0.89
CA THR A 53 -5.44 -9.00 -0.45
C THR A 53 -6.32 -10.25 -0.49
N SER A 54 -6.23 -11.10 0.53
CA SER A 54 -7.08 -12.30 0.63
C SER A 54 -8.57 -11.96 0.77
N ALA A 55 -8.89 -10.90 1.50
CA ALA A 55 -10.26 -10.42 1.67
C ALA A 55 -10.84 -9.91 0.34
N PHE A 56 -10.06 -9.17 -0.46
CA PHE A 56 -10.48 -8.70 -1.78
C PHE A 56 -10.66 -9.85 -2.78
N LEU A 57 -9.73 -10.79 -2.82
CA LEU A 57 -9.85 -11.95 -3.72
C LEU A 57 -11.06 -12.82 -3.34
N SER A 58 -11.29 -13.01 -2.03
CA SER A 58 -12.46 -13.72 -1.52
C SER A 58 -13.78 -13.00 -1.89
N SER A 59 -13.85 -11.67 -1.76
CA SER A 59 -15.05 -10.91 -2.11
C SER A 59 -15.39 -10.97 -3.61
N MET A 60 -14.38 -11.14 -4.45
CA MET A 60 -14.53 -11.36 -5.90
C MET A 60 -14.74 -12.84 -6.29
N ASN A 61 -14.84 -13.75 -5.32
CA ASN A 61 -14.93 -15.20 -5.53
C ASN A 61 -13.74 -15.79 -6.32
N VAL A 62 -12.54 -15.22 -6.15
CA VAL A 62 -11.33 -15.72 -6.79
C VAL A 62 -10.67 -16.79 -5.91
N PRO A 63 -10.32 -17.96 -6.46
CA PRO A 63 -9.63 -19.01 -5.71
C PRO A 63 -8.29 -18.53 -5.14
N LEU A 64 -8.07 -18.75 -3.84
CA LEU A 64 -6.88 -18.31 -3.11
C LEU A 64 -5.66 -19.25 -3.25
N TYR A 65 -5.73 -20.26 -4.12
CA TYR A 65 -4.66 -21.24 -4.29
C TYR A 65 -3.31 -20.57 -4.66
N LEU A 66 -3.34 -19.65 -5.62
CA LEU A 66 -2.17 -18.87 -6.03
C LEU A 66 -1.66 -17.95 -4.92
N LEU A 67 -2.56 -17.37 -4.12
CA LEU A 67 -2.16 -16.54 -2.98
C LEU A 67 -1.43 -17.37 -1.92
N GLY A 68 -1.90 -18.60 -1.67
CA GLY A 68 -1.23 -19.56 -0.77
C GLY A 68 0.19 -19.92 -1.20
N LEU A 69 0.49 -19.92 -2.50
CA LEU A 69 1.86 -20.12 -3.01
C LEU A 69 2.78 -18.93 -2.73
N ILE A 70 2.24 -17.71 -2.58
CA ILE A 70 3.00 -16.49 -2.30
C ILE A 70 3.35 -16.40 -0.80
N LEU A 71 2.55 -17.01 0.07
CA LEU A 71 2.67 -16.91 1.53
C LEU A 71 4.09 -17.17 2.09
N PRO A 72 4.84 -18.20 1.66
CA PRO A 72 6.18 -18.45 2.19
C PRO A 72 7.15 -17.29 1.93
N ILE A 73 7.07 -16.69 0.75
CA ILE A 73 7.92 -15.57 0.33
C ILE A 73 7.41 -14.25 0.94
N TYR A 74 6.11 -14.17 1.21
CA TYR A 74 5.49 -12.96 1.76
C TYR A 74 6.12 -12.53 3.09
N THR A 75 6.59 -13.45 3.92
CA THR A 75 7.33 -13.12 5.16
C THR A 75 8.52 -12.18 4.91
N ILE A 76 9.26 -12.40 3.83
CA ILE A 76 10.41 -11.57 3.43
C ILE A 76 9.91 -10.25 2.84
N ILE A 77 8.87 -10.32 2.02
CA ILE A 77 8.26 -9.13 1.40
C ILE A 77 7.69 -8.19 2.46
N ASP A 78 7.01 -8.69 3.49
CA ASP A 78 6.41 -7.90 4.58
C ASP A 78 7.47 -7.12 5.38
N MET A 79 8.64 -7.73 5.60
CA MET A 79 9.79 -7.05 6.19
C MET A 79 10.32 -5.93 5.28
N LEU A 80 10.40 -6.17 3.97
CA LEU A 80 10.82 -5.16 2.99
C LEU A 80 9.79 -4.02 2.88
N GLU A 81 8.49 -4.32 2.92
CA GLU A 81 7.43 -3.32 2.90
C GLU A 81 7.55 -2.38 4.10
N SER A 82 7.82 -2.94 5.28
CA SER A 82 8.05 -2.16 6.50
C SER A 82 9.28 -1.25 6.36
N ALA A 83 10.40 -1.77 5.85
CA ALA A 83 11.61 -0.98 5.63
C ALA A 83 11.40 0.16 4.62
N LEU A 84 10.71 -0.11 3.51
CA LEU A 84 10.39 0.90 2.49
C LEU A 84 9.45 1.99 3.01
N ASN A 85 8.44 1.61 3.81
CA ASN A 85 7.54 2.58 4.43
C ASN A 85 8.29 3.51 5.39
N VAL A 86 9.23 2.98 6.18
CA VAL A 86 10.06 3.79 7.10
C VAL A 86 10.99 4.72 6.31
N TRP A 87 11.70 4.21 5.29
CA TRP A 87 12.54 5.03 4.42
C TRP A 87 11.72 6.19 3.83
N SER A 88 10.59 5.89 3.19
CA SER A 88 9.76 6.91 2.55
C SER A 88 9.33 8.00 3.53
N ASN A 89 8.96 7.64 4.76
CA ASN A 89 8.61 8.60 5.80
C ASN A 89 9.81 9.48 6.18
N SER A 90 11.01 8.92 6.32
CA SER A 90 12.23 9.70 6.60
C SER A 90 12.53 10.71 5.49
N CYS A 91 12.39 10.34 4.22
CA CYS A 91 12.56 11.26 3.09
C CYS A 91 11.56 12.42 3.16
N ILE A 92 10.28 12.13 3.44
CA ILE A 92 9.23 13.15 3.54
C ILE A 92 9.52 14.08 4.72
N CYS A 93 9.93 13.57 5.88
CA CYS A 93 10.34 14.41 7.01
C CYS A 93 11.47 15.38 6.65
N THR A 94 12.48 14.94 5.90
CA THR A 94 13.57 15.81 5.44
C THR A 94 13.08 16.88 4.45
N VAL A 95 12.18 16.53 3.53
CA VAL A 95 11.59 17.49 2.58
C VAL A 95 10.78 18.55 3.34
N ILE A 96 9.91 18.13 4.27
CA ILE A 96 9.10 19.05 5.08
C ILE A 96 9.97 19.93 5.97
N ASP A 97 11.03 19.40 6.58
CA ASP A 97 11.97 20.21 7.39
C ASP A 97 12.65 21.30 6.54
N LYS A 98 13.03 20.97 5.31
CA LYS A 98 13.60 21.94 4.37
C LYS A 98 12.58 23.01 3.96
N GLU A 99 11.37 22.61 3.57
CA GLU A 99 10.29 23.55 3.19
C GLU A 99 9.90 24.46 4.35
N THR A 100 9.79 23.92 5.57
CA THR A 100 9.40 24.69 6.76
C THR A 100 10.47 25.70 7.17
N LYS A 101 11.77 25.40 6.97
CA LYS A 101 12.87 26.34 7.23
C LYS A 101 12.95 27.49 6.21
N GLU A 102 12.41 27.32 5.01
CA GLU A 102 12.32 28.39 4.01
C GLU A 102 11.09 29.30 4.21
N ILE A 103 10.15 28.93 5.09
CA ILE A 103 9.06 29.82 5.52
C ILE A 103 9.67 30.82 6.53
N PRO A 104 9.70 32.13 6.24
CA PRO A 104 10.26 33.11 7.16
C PRO A 104 9.48 33.07 8.47
N SER A 105 10.21 32.88 9.58
CA SER A 105 9.74 32.79 10.96
C SER A 105 8.88 33.96 11.47
N LYS A 106 8.65 34.99 10.65
CA LYS A 106 7.83 36.17 10.99
C LYS A 106 6.33 35.89 11.13
N VAL A 107 5.82 34.76 10.64
CA VAL A 107 4.40 34.43 10.78
C VAL A 107 4.10 33.75 12.13
N ILE A 108 5.08 33.07 12.73
CA ILE A 108 4.89 32.31 13.99
C ILE A 108 4.93 33.24 15.21
N GLU A 109 5.61 34.38 15.13
CA GLU A 109 5.67 35.38 16.23
C GLU A 109 4.47 36.33 16.28
N ALA A 110 3.57 36.32 15.28
CA ALA A 110 2.42 37.23 15.21
C ALA A 110 1.16 36.68 15.91
N GLU A 111 1.23 35.50 16.52
CA GLU A 111 0.09 34.81 17.17
C GLU A 111 0.27 34.61 18.69
N ASN A 112 1.15 35.40 19.32
CA ASN A 112 1.28 35.52 20.78
C ASN A 112 0.88 36.92 21.28
#